data_AF-A0A920Q7N4-F1
#
_entry.id   AF-A0A920Q7N4-F1
#
_cell.length_a   1.000
_cell.length_b   1.000
_cell.length_c   1.000
_cell.angle_alpha   90.00
_cell.angle_beta   90.00
_cell.angle_gamma   90.00
#
_symmetry.space_group_name_H-M   'P 1'
#
loop_
_entity.id
_entity.type
_entity.pdbx_description
1 polymer ?
#
loop_
_entity_poly.entity_id
_entity_poly.type
_entity_poly.pdbx_seq_one_letter_code
_entity_poly.pdbx_strand_id
1 'polypeptide(L)'
;MEKLSPGDIGIRYPNWNSNYYISGYFNPRAGWAEAGKIIARLVQDAMNAGNFGWSLVFQLPSCFRRLKRVSGGFFHGRRELRADFVVVAAGVWTTELLPNLADRMWPVGQPIFYFKPIDVDSYRPPLFPPWGADIPRSGWYGFPVNPDGVVKLANHGPGGESMERGTDYLSEGSGQL
;
A
#
# COMPACT_ATOMS: atom_id res chain seq x y z
N MET A 1 -7.20 -9.20 -24.65
CA MET A 1 -8.14 -8.65 -23.67
C MET A 1 -9.53 -8.94 -24.19
N GLU A 2 -10.38 -9.57 -23.40
CA GLU A 2 -11.72 -10.02 -23.77
C GLU A 2 -12.71 -8.92 -23.38
N LYS A 3 -13.63 -8.54 -24.28
CA LYS A 3 -14.71 -7.60 -23.95
C LYS A 3 -15.88 -8.38 -23.35
N LEU A 4 -16.45 -7.89 -22.26
CA LEU A 4 -17.64 -8.46 -21.63
C LEU A 4 -18.83 -7.53 -21.89
N SER A 5 -19.86 -8.06 -22.54
CA SER A 5 -21.07 -7.30 -22.87
C SER A 5 -22.03 -7.27 -21.67
N PRO A 6 -23.02 -6.36 -21.67
CA PRO A 6 -24.12 -6.41 -20.71
C PRO A 6 -24.76 -7.80 -20.65
N GLY A 7 -24.99 -8.29 -19.43
CA GLY A 7 -25.50 -9.64 -19.17
C GLY A 7 -24.39 -10.68 -18.94
N ASP A 8 -23.35 -10.70 -19.77
CA ASP A 8 -22.26 -11.69 -19.68
C ASP A 8 -21.55 -11.65 -18.31
N ILE A 9 -21.36 -10.45 -17.78
CA ILE A 9 -20.65 -10.22 -16.51
C ILE A 9 -21.38 -10.86 -15.34
N GLY A 10 -22.71 -10.69 -15.24
CA GLY A 10 -23.49 -11.24 -14.13
C GLY A 10 -23.54 -12.77 -14.17
N ILE A 11 -23.51 -13.37 -15.36
CA ILE A 11 -23.46 -14.82 -15.55
C ILE A 11 -22.09 -15.37 -15.14
N ARG A 12 -21.01 -14.73 -15.59
CA ARG A 12 -19.64 -15.22 -15.37
C ARG A 12 -19.09 -14.90 -13.98
N TYR A 13 -19.52 -13.77 -13.40
CA TYR A 13 -19.05 -13.25 -12.13
C TYR A 13 -20.26 -12.86 -11.25
N PRO A 14 -20.94 -13.83 -10.63
CA PRO A 14 -22.21 -13.59 -9.93
C PRO A 14 -22.14 -12.58 -8.78
N ASN A 15 -20.97 -12.46 -8.13
CA ASN A 15 -20.72 -11.51 -7.04
C ASN A 15 -20.37 -10.09 -7.52
N TRP A 16 -20.34 -9.86 -8.83
CA TRP A 16 -20.15 -8.53 -9.39
C TRP A 16 -21.47 -7.75 -9.43
N ASN A 17 -21.43 -6.46 -9.09
CA ASN A 17 -22.59 -5.59 -9.23
C ASN A 17 -22.83 -5.22 -10.71
N SER A 18 -23.37 -6.18 -11.46
CA SER A 18 -23.63 -6.07 -12.90
C SER A 18 -24.79 -5.14 -13.26
N ASN A 19 -25.63 -4.75 -12.29
CA ASN A 19 -26.66 -3.72 -12.49
C ASN A 19 -26.05 -2.32 -12.62
N TYR A 20 -24.96 -2.05 -11.90
CA TYR A 20 -24.28 -0.76 -11.93
C TYR A 20 -23.09 -0.76 -12.91
N TYR A 21 -22.31 -1.84 -12.92
CA TYR A 21 -21.15 -2.02 -13.79
C TYR A 21 -21.47 -3.02 -14.90
N ILE A 22 -22.17 -2.53 -15.92
CA ILE A 22 -22.81 -3.37 -16.94
C ILE A 22 -21.87 -3.94 -18.01
N SER A 23 -20.68 -3.39 -18.19
CA SER A 23 -19.74 -3.86 -19.22
C SER A 23 -18.30 -3.62 -18.79
N GLY A 24 -17.36 -4.30 -19.43
CA GLY A 24 -15.94 -4.17 -19.09
C GLY A 24 -15.05 -5.05 -19.94
N TYR A 25 -13.84 -5.28 -19.43
CA TYR A 25 -12.84 -6.11 -20.09
C TYR A 25 -12.23 -7.10 -19.10
N PHE A 26 -12.05 -8.34 -19.55
CA PHE A 26 -11.30 -9.36 -18.83
C PHE A 26 -9.92 -9.55 -19.46
N ASN A 27 -8.88 -9.62 -18.63
CA ASN A 27 -7.53 -9.92 -19.07
C ASN A 27 -7.08 -11.26 -18.46
N PRO A 28 -7.02 -12.35 -19.24
CA PRO A 28 -6.65 -13.68 -18.72
C PRO A 28 -5.17 -13.76 -18.28
N ARG A 29 -4.36 -12.75 -18.62
CA ARG A 29 -2.95 -12.65 -18.19
C ARG A 29 -2.74 -11.72 -16.99
N ALA A 30 -3.81 -11.06 -16.53
CA ALA A 30 -3.74 -10.29 -15.30
C ALA A 30 -3.89 -11.22 -14.09
N GLY A 31 -3.34 -10.79 -12.96
CA GLY A 31 -3.37 -11.57 -11.73
C GLY A 31 -3.05 -10.68 -10.53
N TRP A 32 -2.79 -11.34 -9.42
CA TRP A 32 -2.42 -10.70 -8.17
C TRP A 32 -1.35 -11.53 -7.49
N ALA A 33 -0.71 -10.93 -6.49
CA ALA A 33 0.35 -11.59 -5.75
C ALA A 33 0.28 -11.22 -4.26
N GLU A 34 0.68 -12.17 -3.42
CA GLU A 34 0.72 -12.02 -1.97
C GLU A 34 1.96 -11.21 -1.57
N ALA A 35 1.87 -9.88 -1.67
CA ALA A 35 3.00 -8.97 -1.47
C ALA A 35 3.75 -9.23 -0.15
N GLY A 36 3.03 -9.46 0.96
CA GLY A 36 3.66 -9.79 2.25
C GLY A 36 4.49 -11.07 2.21
N LYS A 37 3.99 -12.14 1.57
CA LYS A 37 4.71 -13.41 1.42
C LYS A 37 5.93 -13.25 0.51
N ILE A 38 5.81 -12.46 -0.56
CA ILE A 38 6.91 -12.17 -1.47
C ILE A 38 8.02 -11.40 -0.76
N ILE A 39 7.70 -10.32 -0.05
CA ILE A 39 8.69 -9.53 0.69
C ILE A 39 9.37 -10.39 1.76
N ALA A 40 8.61 -11.17 2.53
CA ALA A 40 9.18 -12.08 3.52
C ALA A 40 10.17 -13.07 2.88
N ARG A 41 9.83 -13.62 1.72
CA ARG A 41 10.72 -14.51 0.98
C ARG A 41 11.98 -13.80 0.46
N LEU A 42 11.84 -12.62 -0.13
CA LEU A 42 12.97 -11.84 -0.63
C LEU A 42 13.94 -11.44 0.47
N VAL A 43 13.43 -11.08 1.65
CA VAL A 43 14.26 -10.80 2.84
C VAL A 43 15.04 -12.05 3.24
N GLN A 44 14.38 -13.20 3.28
CA GLN A 44 15.05 -14.46 3.62
C GLN A 44 16.13 -14.83 2.60
N ASP A 45 15.86 -14.68 1.31
CA ASP A 45 16.82 -14.96 0.24
C ASP A 45 18.05 -14.02 0.35
N ALA A 46 17.83 -12.74 0.67
CA ALA A 46 18.91 -11.79 0.91
C ALA A 46 19.77 -12.14 2.15
N MET A 47 19.14 -12.59 3.24
CA MET A 47 19.85 -13.06 4.43
C MET A 47 20.70 -14.30 4.13
N ASN A 48 20.16 -15.25 3.36
CA ASN A 48 20.84 -16.50 3.00
C ASN A 48 22.02 -16.28 2.04
N ALA A 49 22.01 -15.20 1.25
CA ALA A 49 23.10 -14.85 0.36
C ALA A 49 24.38 -14.41 1.11
N GLY A 50 24.32 -14.18 2.43
CA GLY A 50 25.49 -14.02 3.31
C GLY A 50 26.31 -12.73 3.16
N ASN A 51 26.06 -11.92 2.13
CA ASN A 51 26.86 -10.74 1.78
C ASN A 51 26.28 -9.40 2.26
N PHE A 52 25.33 -9.43 3.21
CA PHE A 52 24.67 -8.22 3.70
C PHE A 52 24.62 -8.17 5.23
N GLY A 53 25.10 -7.07 5.80
CA GLY A 53 24.80 -6.69 7.19
C GLY A 53 23.46 -5.96 7.24
N TRP A 54 22.60 -6.33 8.19
CA TRP A 54 21.31 -5.67 8.41
C TRP A 54 21.25 -5.06 9.81
N SER A 55 20.48 -3.99 9.94
CA SER A 55 20.21 -3.34 11.23
C SER A 55 18.79 -2.82 11.21
N LEU A 56 17.99 -3.24 12.19
CA LEU A 56 16.61 -2.80 12.33
C LEU A 56 16.59 -1.53 13.18
N VAL A 57 15.95 -0.48 12.67
CA VAL A 57 15.83 0.82 13.35
C VAL A 57 14.36 1.08 13.58
N PHE A 58 13.90 0.97 14.83
CA PHE A 58 12.49 1.17 15.22
C PHE A 58 12.15 2.63 15.55
N GLN A 59 13.16 3.49 15.68
CA GLN A 59 13.01 4.92 15.89
C GLN A 59 14.07 5.62 15.06
N LEU A 60 13.67 6.53 14.18
CA LEU A 60 14.60 7.53 13.67
C LEU A 60 15.04 8.34 14.89
N PRO A 61 16.30 8.25 15.35
CA PRO A 61 16.72 9.08 16.46
C PRO A 61 16.55 10.53 16.01
N SER A 62 16.12 11.41 16.92
CA SER A 62 16.10 12.86 16.72
C SER A 62 17.46 13.45 16.29
N CYS A 63 18.54 12.66 16.37
CA CYS A 63 19.88 13.00 15.92
C CYS A 63 20.19 12.67 14.46
N PHE A 64 19.19 12.35 13.63
CA PHE A 64 19.41 12.14 12.21
C PHE A 64 19.91 13.43 11.56
N ARG A 65 21.23 13.57 11.47
CA ARG A 65 21.87 14.73 10.87
C ARG A 65 21.61 14.66 9.37
N ARG A 66 20.69 15.52 8.92
CA ARG A 66 20.43 15.94 7.54
C ARG A 66 21.60 15.59 6.62
N LEU A 67 21.36 14.73 5.64
CA LEU A 67 22.34 14.36 4.61
C LEU A 67 22.68 15.63 3.80
N LYS A 68 23.65 16.42 4.27
CA LYS A 68 24.03 17.71 3.66
C LYS A 68 24.95 17.53 2.44
N ARG A 69 25.51 16.35 2.25
CA ARG A 69 26.37 16.01 1.11
C ARG A 69 26.48 14.49 1.00
N VAL A 70 26.40 13.94 -0.21
CA VAL A 70 26.55 12.51 -0.51
C VAL A 70 28.03 12.12 -0.39
N SER A 71 28.56 12.19 0.83
CA SER A 71 29.73 11.44 1.28
C SER A 71 29.21 10.64 2.45
N GLY A 72 28.78 9.41 2.17
CA GLY A 72 27.66 8.72 2.81
C GLY A 72 27.86 8.33 4.26
N GLY A 73 27.75 9.29 5.18
CA GLY A 73 27.67 9.08 6.62
C GLY A 73 26.21 9.05 7.10
N PHE A 74 25.73 7.94 7.63
CA PHE A 74 24.42 7.82 8.30
C PHE A 74 24.63 7.42 9.77
N PHE A 75 23.81 7.93 10.70
CA PHE A 75 23.90 7.55 12.11
C PHE A 75 22.89 6.45 12.47
N HIS A 76 23.40 5.27 12.83
CA HIS A 76 22.63 4.23 13.52
C HIS A 76 22.84 4.38 15.04
N GLY A 77 21.88 5.01 15.72
CA GLY A 77 22.02 5.37 17.12
C GLY A 77 23.19 6.34 17.33
N ARG A 78 24.27 5.87 17.96
CA ARG A 78 25.52 6.65 18.14
C ARG A 78 26.63 6.29 17.13
N ARG A 79 26.39 5.30 16.26
CA ARG A 79 27.39 4.81 15.30
C ARG A 79 27.22 5.50 13.96
N GLU A 80 28.29 6.08 13.44
CA GLU A 80 28.37 6.52 12.05
C GLU A 80 28.64 5.31 11.13
N LEU A 81 27.82 5.13 10.11
CA LEU A 81 27.99 4.18 9.02
C LEU A 81 28.45 4.96 7.80
N ARG A 82 29.53 4.50 7.16
CA ARG A 82 30.09 5.12 5.95
C ARG A 82 29.94 4.21 4.75
N ALA A 83 29.54 4.78 3.62
CA ALA A 83 29.47 4.09 2.34
C ALA A 83 29.83 5.04 1.19
N ASP A 84 30.41 4.46 0.12
CA ASP A 84 30.66 5.18 -1.14
C ASP A 84 29.35 5.59 -1.83
N PHE A 85 28.31 4.76 -1.67
CA PHE A 85 26.98 4.98 -2.21
C PHE A 85 25.91 4.74 -1.15
N VAL A 86 24.89 5.59 -1.12
CA VAL A 86 23.73 5.47 -0.24
C VAL A 86 22.47 5.47 -1.09
N VAL A 87 21.67 4.41 -0.96
CA VAL A 87 20.34 4.31 -1.60
C VAL A 87 19.27 4.51 -0.52
N VAL A 88 18.42 5.53 -0.70
CA VAL A 88 17.28 5.78 0.18
C VAL A 88 16.02 5.20 -0.46
N ALA A 89 15.53 4.09 0.07
CA ALA A 89 14.31 3.40 -0.37
C ALA A 89 13.27 3.31 0.77
N ALA A 90 13.03 4.43 1.45
CA ALA A 90 12.26 4.49 2.70
C ALA A 90 10.74 4.69 2.52
N GLY A 91 10.23 4.56 1.30
CA GLY A 91 8.80 4.73 0.99
C GLY A 91 8.26 6.08 1.45
N VAL A 92 7.16 6.07 2.21
CA VAL A 92 6.49 7.26 2.76
C VAL A 92 7.38 8.12 3.67
N TRP A 93 8.45 7.56 4.24
CA TRP A 93 9.40 8.27 5.12
C TRP A 93 10.56 8.94 4.36
N THR A 94 10.55 8.90 3.03
CA THR A 94 11.66 9.41 2.22
C THR A 94 11.91 10.90 2.47
N THR A 95 10.87 11.70 2.65
CA THR A 95 10.97 13.14 2.92
C THR A 95 11.50 13.47 4.32
N GLU A 96 11.35 12.58 5.29
CA GLU A 96 11.99 12.72 6.61
C GLU A 96 13.51 12.59 6.50
N LEU A 97 13.98 11.71 5.62
CA LEU A 97 15.41 11.46 5.40
C LEU A 97 16.03 12.45 4.39
N LEU A 98 15.24 12.88 3.41
CA LEU A 98 15.63 13.80 2.33
C LEU A 98 14.64 14.98 2.25
N PRO A 99 14.69 15.94 3.19
CA PRO A 99 13.71 17.04 3.24
C PRO A 99 13.69 17.95 2.01
N ASN A 100 14.74 17.93 1.19
CA ASN A 100 14.80 18.65 -0.08
C ASN A 100 13.89 18.03 -1.17
N LEU A 101 13.19 16.93 -0.88
CA LEU A 101 12.17 16.34 -1.75
C LEU A 101 10.74 16.65 -1.26
N ALA A 102 10.58 17.42 -0.18
CA ALA A 102 9.26 17.68 0.42
C ALA A 102 8.32 18.49 -0.50
N ASP A 103 8.83 19.21 -1.50
CA ASP A 103 8.04 19.88 -2.53
C ASP A 103 7.67 18.96 -3.71
N ARG A 104 8.20 17.74 -3.74
CA ARG A 104 8.03 16.77 -4.85
C ARG A 104 7.40 15.45 -4.43
N MET A 105 7.40 15.14 -3.14
CA MET A 105 6.91 13.88 -2.59
C MET A 105 6.10 14.18 -1.33
N TRP A 106 4.95 13.55 -1.21
CA TRP A 106 4.09 13.66 -0.03
C TRP A 106 3.43 12.30 0.23
N PRO A 107 3.33 11.87 1.49
CA PRO A 107 2.67 10.64 1.84
C PRO A 107 1.16 10.77 1.65
N VAL A 108 0.54 9.75 1.04
CA VAL A 108 -0.91 9.69 0.85
C VAL A 108 -1.43 8.37 1.43
N GLY A 109 -2.38 8.48 2.34
CA GLY A 109 -3.12 7.34 2.88
C GLY A 109 -4.29 6.97 1.97
N GLN A 110 -4.42 5.67 1.67
CA GLN A 110 -5.56 5.12 0.94
C GLN A 110 -6.21 4.01 1.78
N PRO A 111 -7.55 3.99 1.92
CA PRO A 111 -8.22 3.01 2.76
C PRO A 111 -8.18 1.62 2.12
N ILE A 112 -7.97 0.61 2.97
CA ILE A 112 -8.04 -0.80 2.59
C ILE A 112 -9.00 -1.49 3.56
N PHE A 113 -9.91 -2.28 3.00
CA PHE A 113 -10.91 -3.02 3.72
C PHE A 113 -10.70 -4.52 3.54
N TYR A 114 -10.96 -5.27 4.60
CA TYR A 114 -10.82 -6.72 4.65
C TYR A 114 -12.13 -7.33 5.12
N PHE A 115 -12.68 -8.26 4.35
CA PHE A 115 -13.93 -8.93 4.66
C PHE A 115 -13.76 -10.44 4.60
N LYS A 116 -14.48 -11.15 5.47
CA LYS A 116 -14.65 -12.60 5.40
C LYS A 116 -16.07 -12.90 4.95
N PRO A 117 -16.30 -13.20 3.66
CA PRO A 117 -17.63 -13.56 3.18
C PRO A 117 -18.12 -14.86 3.82
N ILE A 118 -19.43 -15.00 3.97
CA ILE A 118 -20.06 -16.25 4.45
C ILE A 118 -19.80 -17.38 3.45
N ASP A 119 -20.02 -17.12 2.17
CA ASP A 119 -19.69 -18.05 1.07
C ASP A 119 -18.32 -17.68 0.48
N VAL A 120 -17.25 -18.22 1.06
CA VAL A 120 -15.86 -17.98 0.65
C VAL A 120 -15.60 -18.44 -0.79
N ASP A 121 -16.18 -19.56 -1.21
CA ASP A 121 -15.86 -20.19 -2.48
C ASP A 121 -16.40 -19.39 -3.68
N SER A 122 -17.53 -18.68 -3.50
CA SER A 122 -18.06 -17.76 -4.52
C SER A 122 -17.13 -16.56 -4.82
N TYR A 123 -16.18 -16.24 -3.92
CA TYR A 123 -15.21 -15.16 -4.09
C TYR A 123 -13.81 -15.67 -4.51
N ARG A 124 -13.70 -16.94 -4.90
CA ARG A 124 -12.47 -17.53 -5.45
C ARG A 124 -12.41 -17.36 -6.97
N PRO A 125 -11.19 -17.34 -7.56
CA PRO A 125 -11.04 -17.56 -8.99
C PRO A 125 -11.57 -18.96 -9.38
N PRO A 126 -12.17 -19.14 -10.57
CA PRO A 126 -12.33 -18.12 -11.62
C PRO A 126 -13.56 -17.21 -11.45
N LEU A 127 -14.44 -17.48 -10.47
CA LEU A 127 -15.73 -16.80 -10.28
C LEU A 127 -15.61 -15.35 -9.80
N PHE A 128 -14.48 -14.99 -9.19
CA PHE A 128 -14.21 -13.63 -8.74
C PHE A 128 -12.72 -13.29 -8.93
N PRO A 129 -12.28 -12.89 -10.13
CA PRO A 129 -10.89 -12.54 -10.39
C PRO A 129 -10.53 -11.18 -9.75
N PRO A 130 -9.23 -10.79 -9.72
CA PRO A 130 -8.87 -9.40 -9.41
C PRO A 130 -9.64 -8.44 -10.31
N TRP A 131 -10.12 -7.35 -9.73
CA TRP A 131 -11.08 -6.48 -10.40
C TRP A 131 -10.84 -5.01 -10.08
N GLY A 132 -11.31 -4.15 -10.98
CA GLY A 132 -11.43 -2.71 -10.80
C GLY A 132 -12.79 -2.27 -11.34
N ALA A 133 -13.47 -1.38 -10.63
CA ALA A 133 -14.85 -1.03 -10.90
C ALA A 133 -14.95 0.43 -11.37
N ASP A 134 -14.63 0.70 -12.64
CA ASP A 134 -14.53 2.08 -13.16
C ASP A 134 -13.62 2.95 -12.28
N ILE A 135 -12.36 2.50 -12.09
CA ILE A 135 -11.38 3.14 -11.20
C ILE A 135 -11.30 4.67 -11.42
N PRO A 136 -11.29 5.21 -12.66
CA PRO A 136 -11.24 6.66 -12.86
C PRO A 136 -12.42 7.44 -12.25
N ARG A 137 -13.57 6.80 -12.02
CA ARG A 137 -14.77 7.45 -11.45
C ARG A 137 -15.08 7.02 -10.02
N SER A 138 -14.95 5.73 -9.72
CA SER A 138 -15.31 5.18 -8.42
C SER A 138 -14.11 4.97 -7.50
N GLY A 139 -12.93 4.74 -8.06
CA GLY A 139 -11.71 4.37 -7.33
C GLY A 139 -11.67 2.92 -6.84
N TRP A 140 -12.75 2.14 -6.93
CA TRP A 140 -12.80 0.82 -6.30
C TRP A 140 -12.05 -0.26 -7.06
N TYR A 141 -11.28 -1.05 -6.32
CA TYR A 141 -10.61 -2.25 -6.82
C TYR A 141 -10.47 -3.29 -5.71
N GLY A 142 -10.23 -4.54 -6.09
CA GLY A 142 -10.13 -5.62 -5.13
C GLY A 142 -9.50 -6.88 -5.68
N PHE A 143 -9.30 -7.81 -4.74
CA PHE A 143 -8.68 -9.10 -4.97
C PHE A 143 -9.60 -10.22 -4.48
N PRO A 144 -9.55 -11.41 -5.11
CA PRO A 144 -10.25 -12.60 -4.62
C PRO A 144 -9.90 -12.93 -3.17
N VAL A 145 -10.64 -13.88 -2.60
CA VAL A 145 -10.26 -14.45 -1.30
C VAL A 145 -8.83 -14.98 -1.34
N ASN A 146 -8.05 -14.61 -0.33
CA ASN A 146 -6.73 -15.18 -0.08
C ASN A 146 -6.85 -16.56 0.62
N PRO A 147 -5.74 -17.27 0.89
CA PRO A 147 -5.77 -18.54 1.61
C PRO A 147 -6.40 -18.48 3.01
N ASP A 148 -6.47 -17.30 3.63
CA ASP A 148 -7.10 -17.08 4.94
C ASP A 148 -8.62 -16.80 4.85
N GLY A 149 -9.19 -16.90 3.63
CA GLY A 149 -10.61 -16.66 3.36
C GLY A 149 -11.00 -15.18 3.36
N VAL A 150 -10.04 -14.27 3.18
CA VAL A 150 -10.26 -12.81 3.25
C VAL A 150 -10.28 -12.20 1.85
N VAL A 151 -11.36 -11.47 1.54
CA VAL A 151 -11.44 -10.55 0.38
C VAL A 151 -10.86 -9.20 0.78
N LYS A 152 -9.97 -8.68 -0.07
CA LYS A 152 -9.41 -7.33 0.07
C LYS A 152 -10.04 -6.40 -0.96
N LEU A 153 -10.48 -5.23 -0.50
CA LEU A 153 -10.97 -4.15 -1.35
C LEU A 153 -10.28 -2.85 -0.94
N ALA A 154 -10.07 -1.96 -1.88
CA ALA A 154 -9.51 -0.65 -1.62
C ALA A 154 -10.16 0.38 -2.55
N ASN A 155 -10.05 1.64 -2.14
CA ASN A 155 -10.50 2.76 -2.93
C ASN A 155 -9.29 3.63 -3.28
N HIS A 156 -9.13 3.93 -4.56
CA HIS A 156 -8.19 4.92 -5.07
C HIS A 156 -8.91 6.26 -5.18
N GLY A 157 -8.98 6.96 -4.06
CA GLY A 157 -9.55 8.31 -3.98
C GLY A 157 -8.45 9.38 -3.94
N PRO A 158 -8.83 10.65 -3.69
CA PRO A 158 -7.86 11.73 -3.45
C PRO A 158 -6.84 11.38 -2.35
N GLY A 159 -7.22 10.47 -1.46
CA GLY A 159 -6.46 10.08 -0.28
C GLY A 159 -6.58 11.13 0.82
N GLY A 160 -6.19 10.74 2.03
CA GLY A 160 -5.93 11.70 3.10
C GLY A 160 -4.44 11.98 3.16
N GLU A 161 -4.04 13.23 3.40
CA GLU A 161 -2.69 13.50 3.90
C GLU A 161 -2.54 12.77 5.24
N SER A 162 -1.72 11.73 5.28
CA SER A 162 -1.43 11.00 6.50
C SER A 162 -0.29 11.70 7.25
N MET A 163 -0.51 12.95 7.65
CA MET A 163 0.27 13.62 8.67
C MET A 163 -0.56 14.79 9.17
N GLU A 164 -1.28 14.59 10.27
CA GLU A 164 -1.72 15.72 11.08
C GLU A 164 -0.49 16.58 11.35
N ARG A 165 -0.47 17.79 10.78
CA ARG A 165 0.32 18.88 11.36
C ARG A 165 -0.26 19.07 12.76
N GLY A 166 0.43 18.56 13.77
CA GLY A 166 0.06 18.78 15.17
C GLY A 166 0.06 20.27 15.46
N THR A 167 -1.11 20.89 15.42
CA THR A 167 -1.45 22.15 16.08
C THR A 167 -2.97 22.17 16.33
N ASP A 168 -3.31 22.12 17.62
CA ASP A 168 -4.47 22.73 18.27
C ASP A 168 -5.87 22.19 17.97
N TYR A 169 -6.26 21.18 18.76
CA TYR A 169 -7.60 21.13 19.38
C TYR A 169 -7.45 21.16 20.91
N LEU A 170 -7.01 22.30 21.43
CA LEU A 170 -7.41 22.76 22.76
C LEU A 170 -8.02 24.15 22.58
N SER A 171 -9.33 24.20 22.34
CA SER A 171 -10.13 25.35 22.75
C SER A 171 -11.22 24.85 23.68
N GLU A 172 -10.98 25.20 24.95
CA GLU A 172 -11.89 25.41 26.06
C GLU A 172 -13.40 25.30 25.73
N GLY A 173 -14.00 24.21 26.21
CA GLY A 173 -15.41 24.18 26.58
C GLY A 173 -15.53 24.50 28.07
N SER A 174 -15.49 25.79 28.41
CA SER A 174 -15.92 26.28 29.71
C SER A 174 -17.37 25.87 29.95
N GLY A 175 -17.64 25.19 31.08
CA GLY A 175 -19.00 24.88 31.48
C GLY A 175 -19.82 26.14 31.75
N GLN A 176 -21.14 26.03 31.57
CA GLN A 176 -22.14 26.48 32.53
C GLN A 176 -23.54 26.03 32.11
N LEU A 177 -24.20 25.39 33.09
CA LEU A 177 -25.62 25.05 33.28
C LEU A 177 -26.24 23.96 32.38
#